data_AF-A0A920C8U1-F1
#
_entry.id   AF-A0A920C8U1-F1
#
_cell.length_a   1.000
_cell.length_b   1.000
_cell.length_c   1.000
_cell.angle_alpha   90.00
_cell.angle_beta   90.00
_cell.angle_gamma   90.00
#
_symmetry.space_group_name_H-M   'P 1'
#
loop_
_entity.id
_entity.type
_entity.pdbx_description
1 polymer ?
#
loop_
_entity_poly.entity_id
_entity_poly.type
_entity_poly.pdbx_seq_one_letter_code
_entity_poly.pdbx_strand_id
1 'polypeptide(L)'
;MLKLEGVLPAVRSMKEFEKVLKSPHENIIYLETRLSQLKNIANYTRKMGKKIIMHVDLIQGIKVDEYGLEYIINDVKVDGIISTRTNVISIAKKYKITVIQRLFALDSHALEHNLRLINNIQPDYIEVLPGVVPGILKEINDETGIPLIAGGLIRTEEDIQNALNGGAIAVTTSNEKLW
;
A
#
# COMPACT_ATOMS: atom_id res chain seq x y z
N MET A 1 -15.16 -0.41 -1.55
CA MET A 1 -13.70 -0.19 -1.71
C MET A 1 -13.25 0.83 -0.68
N LEU A 2 -12.02 0.71 -0.20
CA LEU A 2 -11.43 1.69 0.73
C LEU A 2 -11.24 3.03 0.02
N LYS A 3 -11.48 4.12 0.75
CA LYS A 3 -11.11 5.47 0.31
C LYS A 3 -9.77 5.82 0.98
N LEU A 4 -8.73 5.99 0.17
CA LEU A 4 -7.37 6.24 0.65
C LEU A 4 -7.03 7.70 0.32
N GLU A 5 -6.95 8.55 1.34
CA GLU A 5 -6.65 9.98 1.18
C GLU A 5 -5.74 10.46 2.32
N GLY A 6 -4.91 11.46 2.05
CA GLY A 6 -4.03 12.06 3.06
C GLY A 6 -2.87 11.15 3.45
N VAL A 7 -2.43 11.24 4.71
CA VAL A 7 -1.28 10.45 5.19
C VAL A 7 -1.73 9.07 5.66
N LEU A 8 -1.11 8.03 5.12
CA LEU A 8 -1.32 6.63 5.47
C LEU A 8 -0.09 6.13 6.27
N PRO A 9 -0.24 5.83 7.57
CA PRO A 9 0.87 5.33 8.36
C PRO A 9 1.29 3.93 7.90
N ALA A 10 2.60 3.77 7.63
CA ALA A 10 3.21 2.52 7.21
C ALA A 10 4.07 1.93 8.32
N VAL A 11 3.61 0.80 8.88
CA VAL A 11 4.19 0.12 10.05
C VAL A 11 5.11 -1.01 9.63
N ARG A 12 6.30 -1.05 10.23
CA ARG A 12 7.34 -2.07 10.00
C ARG A 12 7.67 -2.90 11.24
N SER A 13 7.28 -2.43 12.42
CA SER A 13 7.65 -3.05 13.69
C SER A 13 6.49 -3.14 14.68
N MET A 14 6.60 -4.06 15.64
CA MET A 14 5.61 -4.18 16.73
C MET A 14 5.56 -2.93 17.62
N LYS A 15 6.65 -2.15 17.72
CA LYS A 15 6.65 -0.88 18.46
C LYS A 15 5.80 0.17 17.75
N GLU A 16 5.94 0.27 16.43
CA GLU A 16 5.13 1.15 15.59
C GLU A 16 3.65 0.70 15.57
N PHE A 17 3.39 -0.61 15.62
CA PHE A 17 2.04 -1.15 15.70
C PHE A 17 1.25 -0.60 16.89
N GLU A 18 1.82 -0.64 18.10
CA GLU A 18 1.15 -0.12 19.29
C GLU A 18 0.86 1.38 19.22
N LYS A 19 1.76 2.14 18.57
CA LYS A 19 1.60 3.59 18.38
C LYS A 19 0.52 3.90 17.35
N VAL A 20 0.55 3.24 16.19
CA VAL A 20 -0.43 3.50 15.12
C VAL A 20 -1.85 3.13 15.56
N LEU A 21 -2.01 2.12 16.42
CA LEU A 21 -3.32 1.75 16.94
C LEU A 21 -3.95 2.86 17.78
N LYS A 22 -3.14 3.75 18.36
CA LYS A 22 -3.60 4.91 19.15
C LYS A 22 -3.71 6.19 18.31
N SER A 23 -3.25 6.17 17.05
CA SER A 23 -3.30 7.33 16.16
C SER A 23 -4.74 7.58 15.67
N PRO A 24 -5.05 8.77 15.14
CA PRO A 24 -6.38 9.05 14.57
C PRO A 24 -6.60 8.36 13.21
N HIS A 25 -5.58 7.77 12.60
CA HIS A 25 -5.66 7.18 11.26
C HIS A 25 -6.56 5.94 11.21
N GLU A 26 -7.52 5.94 10.29
CA GLU A 26 -8.40 4.79 10.05
C GLU A 26 -7.70 3.69 9.25
N ASN A 27 -6.98 4.06 8.18
CA ASN A 27 -6.31 3.13 7.28
C ASN A 27 -4.85 2.93 7.71
N ILE A 28 -4.46 1.69 8.03
CA ILE A 28 -3.09 1.35 8.42
C ILE A 28 -2.47 0.42 7.38
N ILE A 29 -1.25 0.76 6.94
CA ILE A 29 -0.43 -0.09 6.08
C ILE A 29 0.55 -0.89 6.93
N TYR A 30 0.49 -2.21 6.81
CA TYR A 30 1.44 -3.15 7.41
C TYR A 30 2.45 -3.59 6.35
N LEU A 31 3.69 -3.15 6.49
CA LEU A 31 4.76 -3.50 5.56
C LEU A 31 5.34 -4.86 5.88
N GLU A 32 5.85 -5.07 7.09
CA GLU A 32 6.51 -6.33 7.47
C GLU A 32 5.72 -7.05 8.55
N THR A 33 5.33 -8.30 8.29
CA THR A 33 4.61 -9.14 9.25
C THR A 33 5.04 -10.60 9.15
N ARG A 34 4.64 -11.42 10.13
CA ARG A 34 4.90 -12.86 10.16
C ARG A 34 3.58 -13.60 10.20
N LEU A 35 3.51 -14.76 9.53
CA LEU A 35 2.31 -15.62 9.49
C LEU A 35 1.72 -15.87 10.90
N SER A 36 2.58 -16.15 11.88
CA SER A 36 2.17 -16.42 13.26
C SER A 36 1.51 -15.24 13.97
N GLN A 37 1.69 -14.01 13.47
CA GLN A 37 1.18 -12.78 14.07
C GLN A 37 -0.05 -12.22 13.34
N LEU A 38 -0.31 -12.65 12.10
CA LEU A 38 -1.34 -12.05 11.24
C LEU A 38 -2.72 -11.97 11.89
N LYS A 39 -3.22 -13.10 12.42
CA LYS A 39 -4.53 -13.15 13.07
C LYS A 39 -4.61 -12.20 14.27
N ASN A 40 -3.54 -12.12 15.06
CA ASN A 40 -3.49 -11.24 16.23
C ASN A 40 -3.49 -9.77 15.80
N ILE A 41 -2.61 -9.38 14.88
CA ILE A 41 -2.54 -8.02 14.33
C ILE A 41 -3.92 -7.61 13.81
N ALA A 42 -4.51 -8.42 12.93
CA ALA A 42 -5.82 -8.12 12.34
C ALA A 42 -6.92 -7.99 13.39
N ASN A 43 -6.96 -8.87 14.39
CA ASN A 43 -7.95 -8.81 15.45
C ASN A 43 -7.82 -7.55 16.31
N TYR A 44 -6.61 -7.15 16.68
CA TYR A 44 -6.38 -5.93 17.47
C TYR A 44 -6.70 -4.67 16.67
N THR A 45 -6.27 -4.58 15.41
CA THR A 45 -6.57 -3.45 14.54
C THR A 45 -8.07 -3.25 14.34
N ARG A 46 -8.79 -4.35 14.10
CA ARG A 46 -10.24 -4.33 13.94
C ARG A 46 -10.98 -3.97 15.22
N LYS A 47 -10.52 -4.44 16.39
CA LYS A 47 -11.07 -4.04 17.70
C LYS A 47 -10.96 -2.53 17.94
N MET A 48 -9.95 -1.87 17.36
CA MET A 48 -9.79 -0.42 17.41
C MET A 48 -10.57 0.31 16.30
N GLY A 49 -11.39 -0.40 15.51
CA GLY A 49 -12.19 0.19 14.43
C GLY A 49 -11.37 0.62 13.21
N LYS A 50 -10.13 0.13 13.07
CA LYS A 50 -9.21 0.51 11.99
C LYS A 50 -9.21 -0.50 10.84
N LYS A 51 -8.87 -0.01 9.64
CA LYS A 51 -8.77 -0.76 8.39
C LYS A 51 -7.36 -1.27 8.17
N ILE A 52 -7.26 -2.48 7.63
CA ILE A 52 -6.01 -3.23 7.52
C ILE A 52 -5.62 -3.34 6.04
N ILE A 53 -4.50 -2.73 5.68
CA ILE A 53 -3.87 -2.88 4.37
C ILE A 53 -2.55 -3.61 4.58
N MET A 54 -2.34 -4.76 3.94
CA MET A 54 -1.12 -5.55 4.14
C MET A 54 -0.27 -5.64 2.88
N HIS A 55 1.03 -5.43 3.03
CA HIS A 55 1.99 -5.76 1.99
C HIS A 55 2.24 -7.27 1.95
N VAL A 56 1.54 -7.95 1.05
CA VAL A 56 1.51 -9.43 1.07
C VAL A 56 2.85 -10.04 0.72
N ASP A 57 3.67 -9.40 -0.12
CA ASP A 57 5.00 -9.92 -0.48
C ASP A 57 6.00 -9.93 0.68
N LEU A 58 5.73 -9.16 1.73
CA LEU A 58 6.62 -8.99 2.88
C LEU A 58 6.12 -9.75 4.12
N ILE A 59 5.11 -10.62 3.95
CA ILE A 59 4.66 -11.53 4.99
C ILE A 59 5.60 -12.73 5.04
N GLN A 60 6.33 -12.88 6.14
CA GLN A 60 7.24 -14.00 6.33
C GLN A 60 6.48 -15.28 6.71
N GLY A 61 6.84 -16.38 6.05
CA GLY A 61 6.30 -17.71 6.34
C GLY A 61 5.04 -18.08 5.55
N ILE A 62 4.58 -17.24 4.62
CA ILE A 62 3.49 -17.57 3.70
C ILE A 62 3.93 -17.34 2.26
N LYS A 63 3.58 -18.27 1.37
CA LYS A 63 3.70 -18.05 -0.06
C LYS A 63 2.46 -17.30 -0.54
N VAL A 64 2.65 -16.21 -1.26
CA VAL A 64 1.54 -15.42 -1.80
C VAL A 64 1.16 -15.96 -3.19
N ASP A 65 0.61 -17.17 -3.20
CA ASP A 65 -0.14 -17.69 -4.33
C ASP A 65 -1.65 -17.57 -4.04
N GLU A 66 -2.48 -18.21 -4.86
CA GLU A 66 -3.93 -18.16 -4.71
C GLU A 66 -4.40 -18.59 -3.31
N TYR A 67 -3.84 -19.66 -2.77
CA TYR A 67 -4.19 -20.17 -1.43
C TYR A 67 -3.67 -19.25 -0.32
N GLY A 68 -2.47 -18.69 -0.48
CA GLY A 68 -1.94 -17.71 0.47
C GLY A 68 -2.80 -16.45 0.53
N LEU A 69 -3.24 -15.96 -0.63
CA LEU A 69 -4.17 -14.83 -0.72
C LEU A 69 -5.54 -15.18 -0.13
N GLU A 70 -6.06 -16.38 -0.41
CA GLU A 70 -7.32 -16.85 0.16
C GLU A 70 -7.28 -16.80 1.70
N TYR A 71 -6.21 -17.31 2.31
CA TYR A 71 -6.01 -17.22 3.75
C TYR A 71 -5.96 -15.76 4.25
N ILE A 72 -5.20 -14.89 3.59
CA ILE A 72 -5.07 -13.48 3.99
C ILE A 72 -6.43 -12.75 3.89
N ILE A 73 -7.23 -13.05 2.87
CA ILE A 73 -8.49 -12.36 2.62
C ILE A 73 -9.63 -12.97 3.46
N ASN A 74 -9.74 -14.29 3.56
CA ASN A 74 -10.87 -14.96 4.21
C ASN A 74 -10.65 -15.19 5.71
N ASP A 75 -9.45 -15.63 6.12
CA ASP A 75 -9.13 -15.91 7.53
C ASP A 75 -8.64 -14.68 8.27
N VAL A 76 -7.70 -13.94 7.69
CA VAL A 76 -7.13 -12.73 8.33
C VAL A 76 -8.06 -11.54 8.16
N LYS A 77 -8.85 -11.51 7.07
CA LYS A 77 -9.86 -10.49 6.77
C LYS A 77 -9.26 -9.09 6.72
N VAL A 78 -8.26 -8.95 5.86
CA VAL A 78 -7.69 -7.64 5.51
C VAL A 78 -8.69 -6.85 4.65
N ASP A 79 -8.60 -5.53 4.66
CA ASP A 79 -9.47 -4.64 3.87
C ASP A 79 -8.81 -4.22 2.54
N GLY A 80 -7.48 -4.34 2.46
CA GLY A 80 -6.69 -4.07 1.26
C GLY A 80 -5.37 -4.85 1.24
N ILE A 81 -4.80 -4.99 0.05
CA ILE A 81 -3.47 -5.57 -0.13
C ILE A 81 -2.56 -4.67 -0.96
N ILE A 82 -1.25 -4.77 -0.72
CA ILE A 82 -0.19 -4.18 -1.55
C ILE A 82 0.70 -5.31 -2.07
N SER A 83 0.99 -5.33 -3.37
CA SER A 83 2.01 -6.21 -3.95
C SER A 83 2.71 -5.52 -5.12
N THR A 84 3.95 -5.91 -5.37
CA THR A 84 4.70 -5.55 -6.58
C THR A 84 4.45 -6.52 -7.73
N ARG A 85 3.75 -7.63 -7.48
CA ARG A 85 3.61 -8.73 -8.43
C ARG A 85 2.26 -8.71 -9.14
N THR A 86 2.29 -8.50 -10.44
CA THR A 86 1.15 -8.52 -11.37
C THR A 86 0.20 -9.71 -11.20
N ASN A 87 0.74 -10.93 -11.03
CA ASN A 87 -0.08 -12.13 -10.86
C ASN A 87 -0.87 -12.12 -9.54
N VAL A 88 -0.25 -11.64 -8.45
CA VAL A 88 -0.88 -11.50 -7.13
C VAL A 88 -2.01 -10.47 -7.20
N ILE A 89 -1.76 -9.31 -7.81
CA ILE A 89 -2.77 -8.26 -8.03
C ILE A 89 -3.95 -8.82 -8.84
N SER A 90 -3.69 -9.53 -9.94
CA SER A 90 -4.74 -10.12 -10.79
C SER A 90 -5.61 -11.12 -10.03
N ILE A 91 -5.01 -11.98 -9.19
CA ILE A 91 -5.77 -12.92 -8.35
C ILE A 91 -6.59 -12.18 -7.30
N ALA A 92 -5.98 -11.22 -6.59
CA ALA A 92 -6.65 -10.49 -5.51
C ALA A 92 -7.86 -9.68 -5.98
N LYS A 93 -7.82 -9.13 -7.20
CA LYS A 93 -8.96 -8.42 -7.79
C LYS A 93 -10.22 -9.29 -7.88
N LYS A 94 -10.09 -10.60 -8.06
CA LYS A 94 -11.23 -11.54 -8.10
C LYS A 94 -12.00 -11.58 -6.77
N TYR A 95 -11.32 -11.27 -5.67
CA TYR A 95 -11.90 -11.26 -4.32
C TYR A 95 -12.61 -9.94 -3.97
N LYS A 96 -12.66 -8.96 -4.88
CA LYS A 96 -13.32 -7.65 -4.67
C LYS A 96 -12.81 -6.89 -3.44
N ILE A 97 -11.55 -7.12 -3.07
CA ILE A 97 -10.82 -6.37 -2.06
C ILE A 97 -10.11 -5.18 -2.70
N THR A 98 -9.73 -4.17 -1.91
CA THR A 98 -8.91 -3.06 -2.43
C THR A 98 -7.50 -3.56 -2.76
N VAL A 99 -7.05 -3.33 -3.98
CA VAL A 99 -5.77 -3.81 -4.49
C VAL A 99 -4.87 -2.65 -4.90
N ILE A 100 -3.70 -2.58 -4.28
CA ILE A 100 -2.68 -1.56 -4.54
C ILE A 100 -1.48 -2.22 -5.21
N GLN A 101 -1.17 -1.80 -6.44
CA GLN A 101 0.05 -2.24 -7.12
C GLN A 101 1.19 -1.29 -6.75
N ARG A 102 2.22 -1.80 -6.09
CA ARG A 102 3.44 -1.04 -5.81
C ARG A 102 4.34 -1.02 -7.03
N LEU A 103 4.85 0.17 -7.36
CA LEU A 103 5.75 0.44 -8.48
C LEU A 103 7.01 1.15 -7.96
N PHE A 104 8.17 0.72 -8.45
CA PHE A 104 9.44 1.38 -8.19
C PHE A 104 9.88 2.16 -9.41
N ALA A 105 9.98 3.48 -9.27
CA ALA A 105 10.53 4.37 -10.29
C ALA A 105 12.06 4.41 -10.18
N LEU A 106 12.71 3.36 -10.70
CA LEU A 106 14.17 3.21 -10.68
C LEU A 106 14.83 3.76 -11.95
N ASP A 107 14.29 3.39 -13.10
CA ASP A 107 14.75 3.79 -14.42
C ASP A 107 13.56 3.83 -15.40
N SER A 108 13.77 4.46 -16.56
CA SER A 108 12.71 4.66 -17.56
C SER A 108 12.22 3.36 -18.19
N HIS A 109 13.09 2.36 -18.37
CA HIS A 109 12.73 1.10 -19.01
C HIS A 109 11.84 0.24 -18.10
N ALA A 110 12.21 0.15 -16.83
CA ALA A 110 11.41 -0.50 -15.80
C ALA A 110 10.07 0.21 -15.62
N LEU A 111 10.05 1.55 -15.62
CA LEU A 111 8.81 2.32 -15.50
C LEU A 111 7.87 2.01 -16.67
N GLU A 112 8.31 2.17 -17.92
CA GLU A 112 7.49 1.94 -19.11
C GLU A 112 6.93 0.50 -19.16
N HIS A 113 7.76 -0.50 -18.83
CA HIS A 113 7.31 -1.89 -18.75
C HIS A 113 6.21 -2.09 -17.70
N ASN A 114 6.40 -1.55 -16.49
CA ASN A 114 5.44 -1.67 -15.41
C ASN A 114 4.13 -0.94 -15.73
N LEU A 115 4.17 0.23 -16.38
CA LEU A 115 2.98 0.98 -16.77
C LEU A 115 2.12 0.21 -17.79
N ARG A 116 2.75 -0.50 -18.74
CA ARG A 116 2.01 -1.41 -19.65
C ARG A 116 1.30 -2.53 -18.89
N LEU A 117 1.95 -3.12 -17.88
CA LEU A 117 1.32 -4.16 -17.05
C LEU A 117 0.16 -3.60 -16.22
N ILE A 118 0.36 -2.44 -15.60
CA ILE A 118 -0.67 -1.74 -14.81
C ILE A 118 -1.89 -1.42 -15.66
N ASN A 119 -1.71 -0.89 -16.86
CA ASN A 119 -2.80 -0.55 -17.76
C ASN A 119 -3.63 -1.78 -18.16
N ASN A 120 -3.04 -2.96 -18.21
CA ASN A 120 -3.75 -4.20 -18.48
C ASN A 120 -4.50 -4.74 -17.25
N ILE A 121 -3.91 -4.65 -16.06
CA ILE A 121 -4.50 -5.21 -14.83
C ILE A 121 -5.54 -4.28 -14.22
N GLN A 122 -5.34 -2.97 -14.33
CA GLN A 122 -6.14 -1.90 -13.74
C GLN A 122 -6.29 -2.05 -12.21
N PRO A 123 -5.22 -1.96 -11.40
CA PRO A 123 -5.34 -1.97 -9.93
C PRO A 123 -6.20 -0.78 -9.44
N ASP A 124 -6.69 -0.85 -8.21
CA ASP A 124 -7.53 0.23 -7.65
C ASP A 124 -6.69 1.47 -7.33
N TYR A 125 -5.44 1.26 -6.93
CA TYR A 125 -4.46 2.30 -6.65
C TYR A 125 -3.06 1.87 -7.10
N ILE A 126 -2.20 2.84 -7.39
CA ILE A 126 -0.77 2.60 -7.63
C ILE A 126 0.02 3.26 -6.51
N GLU A 127 0.90 2.51 -5.83
CA GLU A 127 1.85 3.10 -4.88
C GLU A 127 3.20 3.31 -5.56
N VAL A 128 3.65 4.56 -5.70
CA VAL A 128 4.88 4.92 -6.40
C VAL A 128 5.99 5.22 -5.40
N LEU A 129 7.10 4.50 -5.52
CA LEU A 129 8.31 4.69 -4.72
C LEU A 129 9.50 5.05 -5.62
N PRO A 130 10.28 6.12 -5.32
CA PRO A 130 10.08 7.06 -4.22
C PRO A 130 9.04 8.15 -4.53
N GLY A 131 8.31 8.58 -3.50
CA GLY A 131 7.23 9.57 -3.60
C GLY A 131 7.68 11.03 -3.62
N VAL A 132 8.99 11.28 -3.59
CA VAL A 132 9.59 12.62 -3.57
C VAL A 132 9.89 13.19 -4.96
N VAL A 133 9.40 12.54 -6.03
CA VAL A 133 9.62 12.96 -7.42
C VAL A 133 8.27 13.30 -8.08
N PRO A 134 7.75 14.53 -7.90
CA PRO A 134 6.43 14.92 -8.41
C PRO A 134 6.26 14.76 -9.92
N GLY A 135 7.33 14.97 -10.69
CA GLY A 135 7.28 14.80 -12.15
C GLY A 135 6.89 13.38 -12.58
N ILE A 136 7.43 12.36 -11.90
CA ILE A 136 7.10 10.96 -12.16
C ILE A 136 5.68 10.62 -11.70
N LEU A 137 5.24 11.16 -10.55
CA LEU A 137 3.85 10.98 -10.11
C LEU A 137 2.88 11.52 -11.16
N LYS A 138 3.15 12.72 -11.68
CA LYS A 138 2.31 13.33 -12.71
C LYS A 138 2.29 12.52 -14.00
N GLU A 139 3.46 12.08 -14.48
CA GLU A 139 3.59 11.23 -15.67
C GLU A 139 2.74 9.94 -15.54
N ILE A 140 2.86 9.23 -14.42
CA ILE A 140 2.11 8.00 -14.18
C ILE A 140 0.60 8.27 -14.11
N ASN A 141 0.19 9.37 -13.46
CA ASN A 141 -1.22 9.73 -13.36
C ASN A 141 -1.82 10.06 -14.72
N ASP A 142 -1.09 10.84 -15.54
CA ASP A 142 -1.52 11.25 -16.87
C ASP A 142 -1.60 10.04 -17.84
N GLU A 143 -0.71 9.06 -17.70
CA GLU A 143 -0.72 7.85 -18.55
C GLU A 143 -1.76 6.80 -18.15
N THR A 144 -2.01 6.62 -16.84
CA THR A 144 -2.85 5.52 -16.35
C THR A 144 -4.27 5.95 -15.97
N GLY A 145 -4.45 7.18 -15.50
CA GLY A 145 -5.68 7.67 -14.89
C GLY A 145 -6.07 6.96 -13.58
N ILE A 146 -5.19 6.13 -13.02
CA ILE A 146 -5.44 5.38 -11.78
C ILE A 146 -4.95 6.22 -10.59
N PRO A 147 -5.72 6.31 -9.49
CA PRO A 147 -5.32 7.14 -8.34
C PRO A 147 -4.00 6.70 -7.71
N LEU A 148 -3.13 7.68 -7.42
CA LEU A 148 -1.76 7.44 -6.96
C LEU A 148 -1.58 7.63 -5.45
N ILE A 149 -0.76 6.77 -4.88
CA ILE A 149 -0.25 6.88 -3.52
C ILE A 149 1.26 7.09 -3.61
N ALA A 150 1.77 8.19 -3.07
CA ALA A 150 3.21 8.44 -3.04
C ALA A 150 3.81 7.80 -1.78
N GLY A 151 4.91 7.06 -1.92
CA GLY A 151 5.53 6.38 -0.78
C GLY A 151 7.05 6.43 -0.80
N GLY A 152 7.67 6.33 0.37
CA GLY A 152 9.12 6.23 0.48
C GLY A 152 9.85 7.57 0.35
N LEU A 153 10.89 7.74 1.18
CA LEU A 153 11.70 8.96 1.32
C LEU A 153 10.96 10.23 1.77
N ILE A 154 9.68 10.15 2.11
CA ILE A 154 8.90 11.25 2.71
C ILE A 154 9.39 11.53 4.13
N ARG A 155 9.98 12.71 4.36
CA ARG A 155 10.63 13.08 5.63
C ARG A 155 10.08 14.36 6.25
N THR A 156 9.42 15.20 5.46
CA THR A 156 8.89 16.50 5.88
C THR A 156 7.45 16.70 5.41
N GLU A 157 6.75 17.68 6.01
CA GLU A 157 5.43 18.13 5.52
C GLU A 157 5.51 18.68 4.09
N GLU A 158 6.63 19.29 3.73
CA GLU A 158 6.87 19.78 2.37
C GLU A 158 6.91 18.63 1.36
N ASP A 159 7.55 17.50 1.70
CA ASP A 159 7.53 16.30 0.85
C ASP A 159 6.09 15.78 0.63
N ILE A 160 5.26 15.82 1.68
CA ILE A 160 3.85 15.41 1.60
C ILE A 160 3.10 16.34 0.65
N GLN A 161 3.23 17.66 0.83
CA GLN A 161 2.57 18.63 -0.03
C GLN A 161 3.03 18.52 -1.48
N ASN A 162 4.34 18.35 -1.71
CA ASN A 162 4.89 18.16 -3.05
C ASN A 162 4.37 16.90 -3.73
N ALA A 163 4.24 15.79 -2.99
CA ALA A 163 3.66 14.56 -3.51
C ALA A 163 2.18 14.72 -3.87
N LEU A 164 1.39 15.35 -3.01
CA LEU A 164 -0.04 15.60 -3.26
C LEU A 164 -0.24 16.56 -4.45
N ASN A 165 0.54 17.64 -4.52
CA ASN A 165 0.53 18.56 -5.67
C ASN A 165 1.00 17.90 -6.97
N GLY A 166 1.83 16.85 -6.86
CA GLY A 166 2.28 16.02 -7.98
C GLY A 166 1.25 15.04 -8.52
N GLY A 167 0.03 15.01 -7.95
CA GLY A 167 -1.06 14.14 -8.39
C GLY A 167 -1.32 12.91 -7.51
N ALA A 168 -0.58 12.75 -6.40
CA ALA A 168 -0.93 11.74 -5.40
C ALA A 168 -2.19 12.15 -4.63
N ILE A 169 -3.07 11.18 -4.36
CA ILE A 169 -4.24 11.38 -3.49
C ILE A 169 -3.96 11.03 -2.04
N ALA A 170 -2.91 10.24 -1.81
CA ALA A 170 -2.46 9.83 -0.48
C ALA A 170 -0.93 9.66 -0.44
N VAL A 171 -0.37 9.68 0.76
CA VAL A 171 1.07 9.53 1.01
C VAL A 171 1.31 8.46 2.06
N THR A 172 2.13 7.45 1.76
CA THR A 172 2.58 6.46 2.74
C THR A 172 3.89 6.90 3.39
N THR A 173 3.94 6.85 4.72
CA THR A 173 5.17 7.15 5.45
C THR A 173 5.33 6.30 6.70
N SER A 174 6.56 5.87 6.97
CA SER A 174 6.94 5.24 8.23
C SER A 174 7.50 6.24 9.25
N ASN A 175 7.49 7.54 8.92
CA ASN A 175 7.93 8.59 9.83
C ASN A 175 6.80 8.96 10.78
N GLU A 176 6.91 8.52 12.04
CA GLU A 176 5.90 8.75 13.08
C GLU A 176 5.56 10.22 13.33
N LYS A 177 6.48 11.15 13.03
CA LYS A 177 6.25 12.59 13.21
C LYS A 177 5.29 13.19 12.19
N LEU A 178 5.06 12.47 11.09
CA LEU A 178 4.19 12.87 9.99
C LEU A 178 2.85 12.12 10.02
N TRP A 179 2.66 11.23 11.01
CA TRP A 179 1.37 10.60 11.26
C TRP A 179 0.49 11.57 12.03
#